data_AF-A0A968WZR6-F1
#
_entry.id   AF-A0A968WZR6-F1
#
_cell.length_a   1.000
_cell.length_b   1.000
_cell.length_c   1.000
_cell.angle_alpha   90.00
_cell.angle_beta   90.00
_cell.angle_gamma   90.00
#
_symmetry.space_group_name_H-M   'P 1'
#
loop_
_entity.id
_entity.type
_entity.pdbx_description
1 polymer ?
#
loop_
_entity_poly.entity_id
_entity_poly.type
_entity_poly.pdbx_seq_one_letter_code
_entity_poly.pdbx_strand_id
1 'polypeptide(L)'
;MIAELQSIDFSRLENPRHLPNGDINSACPACREIGKDTRRDNLRIYPSGAYHCIAFQDDAEHRKHIFALIGIKGQRIHDPAKDHQWRQRRASEQREAHKQALRESARKHRAEIINNFPWHFADAWEDSPQRIDCDLVASDPRHFLFTLFPPDTTLWTGKVHESGKTEHATQWKTCADWTRAPHLIGPMTTPAIWQSGIFSRSAGNVIAAPYTVLDFDGFDGVSPKTPQETETHIAASLALIRWLREKFHWQLAAIIHTGNKSLHAWFHTPSLEVLDSLKITAPSLGIDAGLIGRPEHPCRLPGQLHEKTSKTSRVLWLQYHSVDPDLPGKSSNTTSIIVGTAELEAGPSDAP
;
A
#
# COMPACT_ATOMS: atom_id res chain seq x y z
N MET A 1 16.54 -9.47 23.79
CA MET A 1 16.63 -9.68 25.24
C MET A 1 18.09 -9.64 25.59
N ILE A 2 18.55 -8.54 26.20
CA ILE A 2 19.78 -8.60 27.00
C ILE A 2 19.33 -9.35 28.24
N ALA A 3 19.64 -10.64 28.32
CA ALA A 3 19.55 -11.33 29.59
C ALA A 3 20.39 -10.48 30.54
N GLU A 4 19.77 -9.99 31.61
CA GLU A 4 20.57 -9.66 32.77
C GLU A 4 21.47 -10.87 32.99
N LEU A 5 22.78 -10.68 33.04
CA LEU A 5 23.61 -11.64 33.76
C LEU A 5 23.26 -11.40 35.24
N GLN A 6 22.03 -11.78 35.61
CA GLN A 6 21.58 -12.05 36.96
C GLN A 6 22.44 -13.24 37.40
N SER A 7 23.66 -12.94 37.82
CA SER A 7 24.56 -13.96 38.32
C SER A 7 24.15 -14.27 39.76
N ILE A 8 23.92 -15.54 40.03
CA ILE A 8 23.78 -16.03 41.39
C ILE A 8 25.15 -15.93 42.08
N ASP A 9 25.15 -15.44 43.31
CA ASP A 9 26.31 -15.48 44.18
C ASP A 9 26.51 -16.91 44.68
N PHE A 10 27.39 -17.66 44.01
CA PHE A 10 27.69 -19.04 44.36
C PHE A 10 28.21 -19.19 45.80
N SER A 11 28.77 -18.13 46.40
CA SER A 11 29.23 -18.17 47.80
C SER A 11 28.08 -18.23 48.81
N ARG A 12 26.86 -17.88 48.39
CA ARG A 12 25.66 -17.88 49.23
C ARG A 12 24.81 -19.15 49.09
N LEU A 13 25.24 -20.10 48.25
CA LEU A 13 24.54 -21.37 48.08
C LEU A 13 24.80 -22.32 49.24
N GLU A 14 23.74 -22.94 49.75
CA GLU A 14 23.82 -24.00 50.75
C GLU A 14 23.80 -25.37 50.04
N ASN A 15 24.73 -26.27 50.39
CA ASN A 15 24.84 -27.63 49.84
C ASN A 15 24.95 -27.70 48.29
N PRO A 16 25.84 -26.93 47.64
CA PRO A 16 26.02 -27.02 46.20
C PRO A 16 26.61 -28.39 45.80
N ARG A 17 26.02 -29.02 44.79
CA ARG A 17 26.45 -30.28 44.19
C ARG A 17 26.57 -30.10 42.68
N HIS A 18 27.78 -30.24 42.17
CA HIS A 18 28.03 -30.19 40.74
C HIS A 18 27.63 -31.50 40.07
N LEU A 19 26.88 -31.40 38.98
CA LEU A 19 26.47 -32.53 38.16
C LEU A 19 27.43 -32.70 36.97
N PRO A 20 27.57 -33.92 36.40
CA PRO A 20 28.47 -34.17 35.27
C PRO A 20 28.18 -33.35 34.00
N ASN A 21 26.95 -32.83 33.85
CA ASN A 21 26.54 -31.99 32.73
C ASN A 21 26.86 -30.49 32.91
N GLY A 22 27.52 -30.12 34.01
CA GLY A 22 27.86 -28.74 34.35
C GLY A 22 26.79 -27.98 35.13
N ASP A 23 25.64 -28.60 35.43
CA ASP A 23 24.63 -28.01 36.30
C ASP A 23 25.07 -28.05 37.77
N ILE A 24 24.45 -27.21 38.59
CA ILE A 24 24.61 -27.19 40.05
C ILE A 24 23.24 -27.38 40.70
N ASN A 25 23.12 -28.39 41.56
CA ASN A 25 21.99 -28.52 42.49
C ASN A 25 22.38 -27.94 43.84
N SER A 26 21.47 -27.23 44.49
CA SER A 26 21.70 -26.64 45.81
C SER A 26 20.37 -26.46 46.55
N ALA A 27 20.44 -26.06 47.82
CA ALA A 27 19.25 -25.67 48.54
C ALA A 27 18.65 -24.40 47.93
N CYS A 28 17.33 -24.39 47.74
CA CYS A 28 16.61 -23.20 47.32
C CYS A 28 16.37 -22.29 48.53
N PRO A 29 16.96 -21.09 48.57
CA PRO A 29 16.86 -20.21 49.74
C PRO A 29 15.42 -19.78 50.01
N ALA A 30 14.62 -19.54 48.95
CA ALA A 30 13.20 -19.21 49.08
C ALA A 30 12.37 -20.39 49.63
N CYS A 31 12.65 -21.63 49.21
CA CYS A 31 11.98 -22.80 49.77
C CYS A 31 12.41 -23.09 51.22
N ARG A 32 13.63 -22.73 51.60
CA ARG A 32 14.14 -22.91 52.97
C ARG A 32 13.41 -22.02 53.97
N GLU A 33 13.16 -20.76 53.63
CA GLU A 33 12.40 -19.83 54.49
C GLU A 33 11.00 -20.35 54.86
N ILE A 34 10.36 -21.07 53.94
CA ILE A 34 9.02 -21.65 54.13
C ILE A 34 9.04 -23.13 54.53
N GLY A 35 10.22 -23.69 54.84
CA GLY A 35 10.37 -25.08 55.29
C GLY A 35 10.07 -26.16 54.23
N LYS A 36 10.05 -25.81 52.94
CA LYS A 36 9.72 -26.74 51.83
C LYS A 36 10.94 -27.39 51.16
N ASP A 37 12.15 -26.99 51.54
CA ASP A 37 13.39 -27.62 51.05
C ASP A 37 14.02 -28.55 52.10
N THR A 38 13.45 -29.76 52.21
CA THR A 38 13.88 -30.77 53.18
C THR A 38 15.13 -31.53 52.74
N ARG A 39 15.30 -31.72 51.42
CA ARG A 39 16.41 -32.47 50.82
C ARG A 39 17.60 -31.60 50.40
N ARG A 40 17.44 -30.28 50.45
CA ARG A 40 18.49 -29.28 50.12
C ARG A 40 18.98 -29.39 48.68
N ASP A 41 18.06 -29.67 47.77
CA ASP A 41 18.32 -29.88 46.34
C ASP A 41 17.25 -29.22 45.43
N ASN A 42 16.42 -28.33 46.00
CA ASN A 42 15.33 -27.70 45.27
C ASN A 42 15.76 -26.61 44.26
N LEU A 43 17.01 -26.13 44.27
CA LEU A 43 17.50 -25.13 43.32
C LEU A 43 18.45 -25.76 42.32
N ARG A 44 18.15 -25.62 41.02
CA ARG A 44 19.02 -26.04 39.92
C ARG A 44 19.49 -24.84 39.11
N ILE A 45 20.79 -24.75 38.92
CA ILE A 45 21.49 -23.69 38.18
C ILE A 45 22.19 -24.33 36.97
N TYR A 46 22.00 -23.78 35.78
CA TYR A 46 22.56 -24.27 34.53
C TYR A 46 23.90 -23.60 34.20
N PRO A 47 24.74 -24.18 33.31
CA PRO A 47 25.97 -23.55 32.81
C PRO A 47 25.78 -22.15 32.23
N SER A 48 24.58 -21.84 31.73
CA SER A 48 24.22 -20.51 31.21
C SER A 48 24.03 -19.44 32.30
N GLY A 49 24.03 -19.82 33.58
CA GLY A 49 23.67 -18.96 34.71
C GLY A 49 22.17 -18.87 34.97
N ALA A 50 21.33 -19.42 34.09
CA ALA A 50 19.90 -19.55 34.35
C ALA A 50 19.67 -20.49 35.54
N TYR A 51 18.63 -20.24 36.33
CA TYR A 51 18.28 -21.06 37.49
C TYR A 51 16.76 -21.19 37.62
N HIS A 52 16.31 -22.25 38.29
CA HIS A 52 14.91 -22.44 38.63
C HIS A 52 14.77 -23.32 39.88
N CYS A 53 13.61 -23.21 40.53
CA CYS A 53 13.26 -24.09 41.63
C CYS A 53 12.52 -25.32 41.12
N ILE A 54 12.99 -26.52 41.50
CA ILE A 54 12.37 -27.80 41.14
C ILE A 54 10.97 -27.94 41.77
N ALA A 55 10.80 -27.42 42.99
CA ALA A 55 9.53 -27.48 43.74
C ALA A 55 8.51 -26.41 43.32
N PHE A 56 8.94 -25.31 42.71
CA PHE A 56 8.13 -24.19 42.24
C PHE A 56 8.44 -23.88 40.78
N GLN A 57 8.07 -24.81 39.90
CA GLN A 57 8.26 -24.66 38.46
C GLN A 57 7.41 -23.50 37.93
N ASP A 58 7.97 -22.73 36.99
CA ASP A 58 7.32 -21.59 36.33
C ASP A 58 6.88 -20.39 37.20
N ASP A 59 6.98 -20.48 38.52
CA ASP A 59 6.66 -19.38 39.45
C ASP A 59 7.65 -18.21 39.37
N ALA A 60 7.21 -17.11 38.74
CA ALA A 60 8.03 -15.93 38.55
C ALA A 60 8.33 -15.17 39.85
N GLU A 61 7.40 -15.15 40.80
CA GLU A 61 7.60 -14.48 42.08
C GLU A 61 8.59 -15.27 42.94
N HIS A 62 8.50 -16.60 42.91
CA HIS A 62 9.48 -17.46 43.59
C HIS A 62 10.89 -17.28 43.02
N ARG A 63 11.04 -17.19 41.69
CA ARG A 63 12.33 -16.89 41.07
C ARG A 63 12.87 -15.51 41.47
N LYS A 64 12.02 -14.47 41.49
CA LYS A 64 12.42 -13.13 41.97
C LYS A 64 12.89 -13.17 43.42
N HIS A 65 12.23 -13.94 44.27
CA HIS A 65 12.60 -14.09 45.67
C HIS A 65 13.94 -14.82 45.84
N ILE A 66 14.18 -15.89 45.08
CA ILE A 66 15.50 -16.53 45.01
C ILE A 66 16.57 -15.50 44.63
N PHE A 67 16.32 -14.69 43.59
CA PHE A 67 17.27 -13.65 43.19
C PHE A 67 17.49 -12.60 44.28
N ALA A 68 16.45 -12.18 45.01
CA ALA A 68 16.59 -11.24 46.11
C ALA A 68 17.50 -11.81 47.23
N LEU A 69 17.40 -13.12 47.47
CA LEU A 69 18.15 -13.81 48.52
C LEU A 69 19.58 -14.18 48.13
N ILE A 70 19.89 -14.47 46.86
CA ILE A 70 21.24 -14.95 46.47
C ILE A 70 21.77 -14.34 45.16
N GLY A 71 21.02 -13.44 44.52
CA GLY A 71 21.45 -12.76 43.31
C GLY A 71 22.49 -11.67 43.59
N ILE A 72 23.49 -11.56 42.72
CA ILE A 72 24.36 -10.40 42.64
C ILE A 72 23.63 -9.36 41.80
N LYS A 73 23.31 -8.20 42.39
CA LYS A 73 22.81 -7.06 41.63
C LYS A 73 23.94 -6.55 40.73
N GLY A 74 24.08 -7.12 39.53
CA GLY A 74 24.95 -6.57 38.50
C GLY A 74 24.54 -5.13 38.19
N GLN A 75 25.50 -4.24 37.97
CA GLN A 75 25.20 -2.97 37.32
C GLN A 75 24.62 -3.31 35.95
N ARG A 76 23.34 -2.98 35.72
CA ARG A 76 22.77 -3.04 34.38
C ARG A 76 23.60 -2.10 33.51
N ILE A 77 24.53 -2.65 32.73
CA ILE A 77 25.24 -1.89 31.71
C ILE A 77 24.20 -1.59 30.64
N HIS A 78 23.51 -0.47 30.79
CA HIS A 78 22.66 0.08 29.77
C HIS A 78 23.55 0.34 28.56
N ASP A 79 23.29 -0.38 27.47
CA ASP A 79 23.89 -0.15 26.17
C ASP A 79 22.85 0.58 25.33
N PRO A 80 22.91 1.92 25.24
CA PRO A 80 21.91 2.70 24.52
C PRO A 80 21.81 2.30 23.05
N ALA A 81 22.91 1.84 22.45
CA ALA A 81 22.94 1.44 21.05
C ALA A 81 22.15 0.16 20.81
N LYS A 82 22.30 -0.85 21.68
CA LYS A 82 21.50 -2.09 21.60
C LYS A 82 20.01 -1.85 21.87
N ASP A 83 19.69 -0.98 22.83
CA ASP A 83 18.30 -0.63 23.12
C ASP A 83 17.66 0.13 21.95
N HIS A 84 18.40 1.05 21.32
CA HIS A 84 17.95 1.75 20.11
C HIS A 84 17.72 0.77 18.94
N GLN A 85 18.67 -0.15 18.68
CA GLN A 85 18.52 -1.18 17.64
C GLN A 85 17.30 -2.09 17.89
N TRP A 86 17.08 -2.50 19.14
CA TRP A 86 15.92 -3.31 19.49
C TRP A 86 14.60 -2.57 19.24
N ARG A 87 14.52 -1.28 19.63
CA ARG A 87 13.33 -0.44 19.37
C ARG A 87 13.08 -0.28 17.87
N GLN A 88 14.12 0.00 17.09
CA GLN A 88 14.01 0.11 15.64
C GLN A 88 13.51 -1.20 15.01
N ARG A 89 14.04 -2.34 15.44
CA ARG A 89 13.61 -3.66 14.95
C ARG A 89 12.15 -3.94 15.31
N ARG A 90 11.74 -3.71 16.56
CA ARG A 90 10.35 -3.90 17.00
C ARG A 90 9.38 -3.00 16.26
N ALA A 91 9.74 -1.72 16.07
CA ALA A 91 8.92 -0.80 15.29
C ALA A 91 8.80 -1.25 13.83
N SER A 92 9.87 -1.79 13.23
CA SER A 92 9.82 -2.34 11.88
C SER A 92 8.95 -3.60 11.78
N GLU A 93 9.10 -4.54 12.71
CA GLU A 93 8.27 -5.76 12.81
C GLU A 93 6.79 -5.39 12.93
N GLN A 94 6.45 -4.43 13.80
CA GLN A 94 5.07 -3.95 13.97
C GLN A 94 4.52 -3.30 12.70
N ARG A 95 5.30 -2.47 12.00
CA ARG A 95 4.88 -1.86 10.74
C ARG A 95 4.62 -2.91 9.65
N GLU A 96 5.47 -3.91 9.52
CA GLU A 96 5.28 -4.97 8.53
C GLU A 96 4.09 -5.87 8.88
N ALA A 97 3.90 -6.21 10.15
CA ALA A 97 2.72 -6.95 10.61
C ALA A 97 1.43 -6.17 10.33
N HIS A 98 1.44 -4.86 10.57
CA HIS A 98 0.31 -3.98 10.27
C HIS A 98 0.01 -3.92 8.75
N LYS A 99 1.03 -3.73 7.90
CA LYS A 99 0.86 -3.77 6.44
C LYS A 99 0.29 -5.10 5.96
N GLN A 100 0.75 -6.22 6.53
CA GLN A 100 0.25 -7.54 6.19
C GLN A 100 -1.22 -7.69 6.56
N ALA A 101 -1.61 -7.26 7.76
CA ALA A 101 -3.01 -7.27 8.20
C ALA A 101 -3.92 -6.44 7.27
N LEU A 102 -3.47 -5.27 6.81
CA LEU A 102 -4.21 -4.44 5.85
C LEU A 102 -4.40 -5.14 4.49
N ARG A 103 -3.36 -5.81 3.96
CA ARG A 103 -3.46 -6.58 2.71
C ARG A 103 -4.44 -7.74 2.84
N GLU A 104 -4.38 -8.48 3.95
CA GLU A 104 -5.30 -9.57 4.22
C GLU A 104 -6.74 -9.08 4.36
N SER A 105 -6.95 -7.95 5.04
CA SER A 105 -8.26 -7.31 5.14
C SER A 105 -8.80 -6.89 3.76
N ALA A 106 -7.97 -6.24 2.94
CA ALA A 106 -8.34 -5.86 1.57
C ALA A 106 -8.70 -7.09 0.71
N ARG A 107 -7.92 -8.17 0.78
CA ARG A 107 -8.22 -9.42 0.09
C ARG A 107 -9.53 -10.03 0.55
N LYS A 108 -9.80 -10.04 1.87
CA LYS A 108 -11.01 -10.59 2.46
C LYS A 108 -12.26 -9.83 2.00
N HIS A 109 -12.21 -8.51 1.97
CA HIS A 109 -13.36 -7.66 1.62
C HIS A 109 -13.49 -7.39 0.11
N ARG A 110 -12.48 -7.70 -0.70
CA ARG A 110 -12.53 -7.48 -2.15
C ARG A 110 -13.80 -8.08 -2.80
N ALA A 111 -14.14 -9.32 -2.48
CA ALA A 111 -15.30 -9.99 -3.08
C ALA A 111 -16.61 -9.29 -2.69
N GLU A 112 -16.72 -8.85 -1.43
CA GLU A 112 -17.85 -8.10 -0.93
C GLU A 112 -17.99 -6.74 -1.64
N ILE A 113 -16.87 -6.02 -1.83
CA ILE A 113 -16.86 -4.76 -2.57
C ILE A 113 -17.33 -4.99 -4.02
N ILE A 114 -16.79 -6.01 -4.70
CA ILE A 114 -17.17 -6.32 -6.08
C ILE A 114 -18.67 -6.62 -6.18
N ASN A 115 -19.23 -7.38 -5.23
CA ASN A 115 -20.64 -7.74 -5.20
C ASN A 115 -21.56 -6.56 -4.88
N ASN A 116 -21.12 -5.64 -4.02
CA ASN A 116 -21.93 -4.49 -3.57
C ASN A 116 -21.89 -3.31 -4.55
N PHE A 117 -20.87 -3.23 -5.41
CA PHE A 117 -20.69 -2.15 -6.38
C PHE A 117 -20.57 -2.67 -7.81
N PRO A 118 -21.49 -3.53 -8.29
CA PRO A 118 -21.39 -4.05 -9.65
C PRO A 118 -21.45 -2.89 -10.65
N TRP A 119 -20.55 -2.90 -11.62
CA TRP A 119 -20.57 -1.95 -12.73
C TRP A 119 -20.17 -2.68 -14.00
N HIS A 120 -21.17 -3.18 -14.72
CA HIS A 120 -20.87 -3.94 -15.93
C HIS A 120 -20.33 -3.01 -17.01
N PHE A 121 -19.61 -3.60 -17.97
CA PHE A 121 -18.99 -2.84 -19.04
C PHE A 121 -19.98 -1.96 -19.80
N ALA A 122 -21.18 -2.47 -20.09
CA ALA A 122 -22.24 -1.72 -20.78
C ALA A 122 -22.79 -0.59 -19.91
N ASP A 123 -22.98 -0.83 -18.62
CA ASP A 123 -23.45 0.20 -17.67
C ASP A 123 -22.43 1.33 -17.55
N ALA A 124 -21.15 1.01 -17.42
CA ALA A 124 -20.09 2.02 -17.40
C ALA A 124 -20.04 2.85 -18.68
N TRP A 125 -20.34 2.24 -19.82
CA TRP A 125 -20.42 2.94 -21.10
C TRP A 125 -21.64 3.87 -21.17
N GLU A 126 -22.82 3.41 -20.73
CA GLU A 126 -24.05 4.23 -20.70
C GLU A 126 -24.00 5.34 -19.65
N ASP A 127 -23.37 5.08 -18.50
CA ASP A 127 -23.17 6.03 -17.39
C ASP A 127 -22.12 7.10 -17.70
N SER A 128 -21.44 7.01 -18.85
CA SER A 128 -20.43 7.99 -19.26
C SER A 128 -21.08 9.36 -19.54
N PRO A 129 -20.61 10.45 -18.88
CA PRO A 129 -21.09 11.80 -19.13
C PRO A 129 -20.96 12.24 -20.60
N GLN A 130 -19.90 11.79 -21.27
CA GLN A 130 -19.77 11.90 -22.72
C GLN A 130 -20.26 10.62 -23.39
N ARG A 131 -21.07 10.77 -24.44
CA ARG A 131 -21.49 9.66 -25.30
C ARG A 131 -20.30 9.09 -26.07
N ILE A 132 -20.04 7.79 -25.93
CA ILE A 132 -18.90 7.10 -26.53
C ILE A 132 -19.36 6.28 -27.74
N ASP A 133 -20.26 6.83 -28.54
CA ASP A 133 -20.87 6.21 -29.72
C ASP A 133 -20.23 6.66 -31.05
N CYS A 134 -19.15 7.45 -30.98
CA CYS A 134 -18.37 7.87 -32.13
C CYS A 134 -16.86 7.78 -31.88
N ASP A 135 -16.08 7.63 -32.96
CA ASP A 135 -14.62 7.50 -32.91
C ASP A 135 -13.92 8.69 -32.25
N LEU A 136 -14.50 9.89 -32.36
CA LEU A 136 -13.98 11.10 -31.72
C LEU A 136 -13.85 10.90 -30.20
N VAL A 137 -14.87 10.36 -29.55
CA VAL A 137 -14.85 10.16 -28.09
C VAL A 137 -14.21 8.83 -27.72
N ALA A 138 -14.51 7.77 -28.48
CA ALA A 138 -14.04 6.43 -28.18
C ALA A 138 -12.52 6.25 -28.36
N SER A 139 -11.96 6.91 -29.38
CA SER A 139 -10.66 6.56 -29.93
C SER A 139 -9.76 7.76 -30.23
N ASP A 140 -10.25 9.00 -30.34
CA ASP A 140 -9.38 10.13 -30.67
C ASP A 140 -8.56 10.60 -29.43
N PRO A 141 -7.24 10.36 -29.43
CA PRO A 141 -6.37 10.82 -28.34
C PRO A 141 -6.34 12.34 -28.17
N ARG A 142 -6.59 13.12 -29.23
CA ARG A 142 -6.62 14.59 -29.16
C ARG A 142 -7.84 15.09 -28.41
N HIS A 143 -9.00 14.51 -28.71
CA HIS A 143 -10.26 14.79 -27.99
C HIS A 143 -10.13 14.42 -26.51
N PHE A 144 -9.50 13.28 -26.22
CA PHE A 144 -9.23 12.84 -24.86
C PHE A 144 -8.37 13.85 -24.07
N LEU A 145 -7.26 14.31 -24.64
CA LEU A 145 -6.39 15.29 -23.98
C LEU A 145 -7.09 16.65 -23.81
N PHE A 146 -7.77 17.13 -24.84
CA PHE A 146 -8.50 18.40 -24.80
C PHE A 146 -9.64 18.38 -23.78
N THR A 147 -10.24 17.21 -23.56
CA THR A 147 -11.26 17.01 -22.53
C THR A 147 -10.70 17.08 -21.11
N LEU A 148 -9.44 16.69 -20.88
CA LEU A 148 -8.90 16.59 -19.53
C LEU A 148 -8.03 17.79 -19.14
N PHE A 149 -7.34 18.41 -20.10
CA PHE A 149 -6.32 19.41 -19.79
C PHE A 149 -6.68 20.78 -20.37
N PRO A 150 -6.39 21.88 -19.64
CA PRO A 150 -6.55 23.21 -20.17
C PRO A 150 -5.70 23.44 -21.44
N PRO A 151 -6.19 24.23 -22.42
CA PRO A 151 -5.55 24.36 -23.74
C PRO A 151 -4.09 24.83 -23.71
N ASP A 152 -3.71 25.66 -22.74
CA ASP A 152 -2.39 26.28 -22.59
C ASP A 152 -1.36 25.42 -21.84
N THR A 153 -1.80 24.30 -21.25
CA THR A 153 -0.91 23.44 -20.46
C THR A 153 0.02 22.62 -21.35
N THR A 154 1.31 22.51 -20.95
CA THR A 154 2.29 21.68 -21.67
C THR A 154 2.15 20.22 -21.26
N LEU A 155 1.92 19.36 -22.25
CA LEU A 155 1.72 17.93 -22.11
C LEU A 155 2.81 17.15 -22.86
N TRP A 156 3.17 16.00 -22.32
CA TRP A 156 4.03 15.04 -23.00
C TRP A 156 3.20 13.99 -23.73
N THR A 157 3.53 13.68 -24.99
CA THR A 157 3.04 12.47 -25.66
C THR A 157 4.17 11.76 -26.41
N GLY A 158 4.17 10.43 -26.41
CA GLY A 158 5.25 9.66 -27.07
C GLY A 158 5.27 8.19 -26.69
N LYS A 159 6.37 7.50 -27.01
CA LYS A 159 6.65 6.13 -26.54
C LYS A 159 7.32 6.14 -25.17
N VAL A 160 7.36 4.97 -24.52
CA VAL A 160 7.90 4.80 -23.16
C VAL A 160 9.33 5.35 -23.02
N HIS A 161 10.17 5.30 -24.05
CA HIS A 161 11.56 5.78 -23.96
C HIS A 161 11.84 7.11 -24.67
N GLU A 162 10.81 7.79 -25.19
CA GLU A 162 10.97 9.08 -25.89
C GLU A 162 11.00 10.24 -24.89
N SER A 163 12.05 10.26 -24.07
CA SER A 163 12.29 11.28 -23.04
C SER A 163 13.76 11.34 -22.61
N GLY A 164 14.19 12.49 -22.07
CA GLY A 164 15.52 12.69 -21.49
C GLY A 164 16.61 13.11 -22.49
N LYS A 165 16.27 13.28 -23.77
CA LYS A 165 17.19 13.71 -24.84
C LYS A 165 16.60 14.88 -25.62
N THR A 166 17.45 15.75 -26.13
CA THR A 166 17.06 16.93 -26.92
C THR A 166 16.30 16.58 -28.19
N GLU A 167 16.59 15.44 -28.81
CA GLU A 167 15.86 14.90 -29.97
C GLU A 167 14.37 14.60 -29.67
N HIS A 168 14.01 14.45 -28.39
CA HIS A 168 12.63 14.22 -27.96
C HIS A 168 11.88 15.51 -27.65
N ALA A 169 12.47 16.70 -27.81
CA ALA A 169 11.83 17.97 -27.45
C ALA A 169 10.45 18.18 -28.11
N THR A 170 10.22 17.60 -29.30
CA THR A 170 8.94 17.67 -30.01
C THR A 170 7.80 16.91 -29.32
N GLN A 171 8.10 16.10 -28.31
CA GLN A 171 7.13 15.38 -27.49
C GLN A 171 6.48 16.25 -26.40
N TRP A 172 6.92 17.50 -26.22
CA TRP A 172 6.31 18.47 -25.32
C TRP A 172 5.65 19.58 -26.13
N LYS A 173 4.33 19.70 -26.02
CA LYS A 173 3.54 20.75 -26.67
C LYS A 173 2.39 21.16 -25.78
N THR A 174 1.81 22.33 -26.03
CA THR A 174 0.57 22.69 -25.36
C THR A 174 -0.55 21.72 -25.76
N CYS A 175 -1.57 21.55 -24.91
CA CYS A 175 -2.74 20.76 -25.23
C CYS A 175 -3.38 21.22 -26.55
N ALA A 176 -3.53 22.54 -26.73
CA ALA A 176 -4.05 23.14 -27.95
C ALA A 176 -3.21 22.82 -29.20
N ASP A 177 -1.88 22.77 -29.07
CA ASP A 177 -1.00 22.41 -30.18
C ASP A 177 -1.10 20.93 -30.54
N TRP A 178 -1.28 20.03 -29.57
CA TRP A 178 -1.55 18.63 -29.84
C TRP A 178 -2.87 18.42 -30.59
N THR A 179 -3.90 19.18 -30.25
CA THR A 179 -5.18 19.15 -30.96
C THR A 179 -5.05 19.59 -32.42
N ARG A 180 -4.17 20.55 -32.72
CA ARG A 180 -3.94 21.07 -34.08
C ARG A 180 -2.84 20.34 -34.86
N ALA A 181 -2.08 19.46 -34.20
CA ALA A 181 -0.89 18.87 -34.81
C ALA A 181 -1.26 17.99 -36.02
N PRO A 182 -0.64 18.23 -37.20
CA PRO A 182 -0.90 17.42 -38.40
C PRO A 182 -0.30 16.01 -38.31
N HIS A 183 0.62 15.79 -37.37
CA HIS A 183 1.29 14.50 -37.15
C HIS A 183 0.52 13.61 -36.17
N LEU A 184 0.86 12.31 -36.18
CA LEU A 184 0.35 11.34 -35.23
C LEU A 184 0.84 11.70 -33.82
N ILE A 185 -0.10 11.83 -32.90
CA ILE A 185 0.19 11.94 -31.47
C ILE A 185 0.81 10.63 -30.98
N GLY A 186 1.70 10.71 -29.99
CA GLY A 186 2.33 9.52 -29.44
C GLY A 186 1.32 8.55 -28.81
N PRO A 187 1.68 7.27 -28.62
CA PRO A 187 0.75 6.26 -28.08
C PRO A 187 0.47 6.39 -26.57
N MET A 188 1.28 7.17 -25.86
CA MET A 188 1.17 7.38 -24.43
C MET A 188 1.20 8.88 -24.12
N THR A 189 0.62 9.23 -22.98
CA THR A 189 0.71 10.54 -22.32
C THR A 189 1.10 10.35 -20.85
N THR A 190 1.14 11.41 -20.06
CA THR A 190 1.23 11.35 -18.59
C THR A 190 0.06 12.09 -17.96
N PRO A 191 -0.35 11.77 -16.73
CA PRO A 191 -1.41 12.51 -16.03
C PRO A 191 -0.95 13.87 -15.45
N ALA A 192 0.11 14.45 -16.01
CA ALA A 192 0.85 15.58 -15.49
C ALA A 192 0.93 16.73 -16.48
N ILE A 193 1.02 17.93 -15.92
CA ILE A 193 1.33 19.18 -16.61
C ILE A 193 2.80 19.51 -16.36
N TRP A 194 3.50 19.86 -17.43
CA TRP A 194 4.96 20.00 -17.44
C TRP A 194 5.42 21.44 -17.53
N GLN A 195 6.62 21.70 -17.04
CA GLN A 195 7.34 22.95 -17.32
C GLN A 195 7.58 23.11 -18.82
N SER A 196 7.52 24.35 -19.32
CA SER A 196 7.83 24.64 -20.72
C SER A 196 9.33 24.51 -21.00
N GLY A 197 9.69 24.15 -22.24
CA GLY A 197 11.08 24.05 -22.68
C GLY A 197 11.84 22.82 -22.17
N ILE A 198 11.18 21.89 -21.47
CA ILE A 198 11.81 20.65 -21.02
C ILE A 198 11.82 19.58 -22.10
N PHE A 199 12.65 18.55 -21.89
CA PHE A 199 12.69 17.35 -22.72
C PHE A 199 12.81 16.06 -21.88
N SER A 200 12.56 16.13 -20.56
CA SER A 200 12.69 15.01 -19.62
C SER A 200 11.43 14.85 -18.78
N ARG A 201 10.90 13.62 -18.74
CA ARG A 201 9.79 13.19 -17.87
C ARG A 201 10.31 12.80 -16.48
N SER A 202 11.02 13.71 -15.82
CA SER A 202 11.40 13.55 -14.41
C SER A 202 10.39 14.26 -13.53
N ALA A 203 10.03 13.69 -12.38
CA ALA A 203 9.07 14.27 -11.45
C ALA A 203 9.38 15.75 -11.09
N GLY A 204 10.67 16.14 -11.02
CA GLY A 204 11.07 17.53 -10.76
C GLY A 204 10.69 18.55 -11.83
N ASN A 205 10.27 18.11 -13.02
CA ASN A 205 9.81 18.99 -14.10
C ASN A 205 8.27 19.11 -14.17
N VAL A 206 7.55 18.44 -13.27
CA VAL A 206 6.09 18.50 -13.19
C VAL A 206 5.69 19.82 -12.52
N ILE A 207 4.81 20.60 -13.15
CA ILE A 207 4.17 21.78 -12.55
C ILE A 207 3.01 21.32 -11.68
N ALA A 208 2.16 20.44 -12.22
CA ALA A 208 0.97 19.94 -11.55
C ALA A 208 0.65 18.52 -12.00
N ALA A 209 0.05 17.74 -11.11
CA ALA A 209 -0.48 16.41 -11.41
C ALA A 209 -1.99 16.43 -11.17
N PRO A 210 -2.79 17.01 -12.07
CA PRO A 210 -4.24 17.12 -11.86
C PRO A 210 -4.91 15.76 -11.76
N TYR A 211 -4.30 14.72 -12.33
CA TYR A 211 -4.83 13.37 -12.33
C TYR A 211 -3.85 12.36 -11.72
N THR A 212 -4.42 11.33 -11.10
CA THR A 212 -3.73 10.10 -10.74
C THR A 212 -4.38 8.96 -11.50
N VAL A 213 -3.55 8.12 -12.11
CA VAL A 213 -4.02 6.94 -12.85
C VAL A 213 -3.81 5.72 -11.97
N LEU A 214 -4.89 4.99 -11.71
CA LEU A 214 -4.84 3.67 -11.12
C LEU A 214 -4.87 2.65 -12.27
N ASP A 215 -3.80 1.88 -12.42
CA ASP A 215 -3.70 0.82 -13.42
C ASP A 215 -4.16 -0.50 -12.80
N PHE A 216 -5.30 -1.01 -13.27
CA PHE A 216 -5.89 -2.25 -12.80
C PHE A 216 -5.46 -3.41 -13.70
N ASP A 217 -4.36 -4.12 -13.38
CA ASP A 217 -3.75 -5.11 -14.28
C ASP A 217 -3.64 -6.54 -13.70
N GLY A 218 -4.04 -6.74 -12.44
CA GLY A 218 -4.13 -8.05 -11.80
C GLY A 218 -4.22 -8.03 -10.28
N PHE A 219 -4.94 -8.99 -9.69
CA PHE A 219 -5.10 -9.10 -8.23
C PHE A 219 -3.91 -9.78 -7.55
N ASP A 220 -3.54 -9.26 -6.38
CA ASP A 220 -2.46 -9.77 -5.54
C ASP A 220 -1.11 -9.87 -6.30
N GLY A 221 -0.90 -8.98 -7.28
CA GLY A 221 0.28 -8.99 -8.16
C GLY A 221 0.25 -10.10 -9.22
N VAL A 222 -0.89 -10.76 -9.42
CA VAL A 222 -1.08 -11.83 -10.40
C VAL A 222 -2.02 -11.35 -11.48
N SER A 223 -1.50 -11.21 -12.69
CA SER A 223 -2.31 -10.86 -13.85
C SER A 223 -3.17 -12.02 -14.35
N PRO A 224 -4.37 -11.73 -14.92
CA PRO A 224 -5.16 -12.73 -15.63
C PRO A 224 -4.40 -13.26 -16.85
N LYS A 225 -4.56 -14.56 -17.13
CA LYS A 225 -3.87 -15.30 -18.19
C LYS A 225 -4.81 -15.85 -19.25
N THR A 226 -6.05 -16.14 -18.86
CA THR A 226 -7.07 -16.64 -19.80
C THR A 226 -8.05 -15.54 -20.22
N PRO A 227 -8.77 -15.69 -21.35
CA PRO A 227 -9.84 -14.76 -21.73
C PRO A 227 -10.92 -14.62 -20.65
N GLN A 228 -11.32 -15.72 -20.01
CA GLN A 228 -12.31 -15.70 -18.93
C GLN A 228 -11.79 -14.95 -17.70
N GLU A 229 -10.55 -15.22 -17.28
CA GLU A 229 -9.93 -14.47 -16.17
C GLU A 229 -9.82 -12.99 -16.49
N THR A 230 -9.56 -12.64 -17.76
CA THR A 230 -9.49 -11.25 -18.22
C THR A 230 -10.85 -10.57 -18.12
N GLU A 231 -11.92 -11.21 -18.59
CA GLU A 231 -13.27 -10.68 -18.48
C GLU A 231 -13.70 -10.48 -17.02
N THR A 232 -13.48 -11.48 -16.16
CA THR A 232 -13.74 -11.40 -14.72
C THR A 232 -12.93 -10.28 -14.07
N HIS A 233 -11.65 -10.13 -14.43
CA HIS A 233 -10.79 -9.06 -13.91
C HIS A 233 -11.28 -7.67 -14.33
N ILE A 234 -11.68 -7.48 -15.59
CA ILE A 234 -12.22 -6.21 -16.08
C ILE A 234 -13.51 -5.84 -15.34
N ALA A 235 -14.45 -6.78 -15.18
CA ALA A 235 -15.69 -6.55 -14.44
C ALA A 235 -15.43 -6.21 -12.97
N ALA A 236 -14.54 -6.95 -12.30
CA ALA A 236 -14.14 -6.67 -10.93
C ALA A 236 -13.44 -5.30 -10.78
N SER A 237 -12.62 -4.92 -11.76
CA SER A 237 -11.93 -3.62 -11.77
C SER A 237 -12.92 -2.48 -11.91
N LEU A 238 -13.93 -2.59 -12.78
CA LEU A 238 -15.00 -1.60 -12.88
C LEU A 238 -15.75 -1.45 -11.55
N ALA A 239 -16.07 -2.56 -10.88
CA ALA A 239 -16.72 -2.51 -9.57
C ALA A 239 -15.88 -1.77 -8.52
N LEU A 240 -14.56 -1.98 -8.51
CA LEU A 240 -13.65 -1.27 -7.61
C LEU A 240 -13.52 0.21 -7.96
N ILE A 241 -13.51 0.57 -9.25
CA ILE A 241 -13.53 1.97 -9.69
C ILE A 241 -14.83 2.65 -9.23
N ARG A 242 -15.98 1.98 -9.39
CA ARG A 242 -17.28 2.47 -8.91
C ARG A 242 -17.27 2.67 -7.40
N TRP A 243 -16.75 1.71 -6.65
CA TRP A 243 -16.60 1.81 -5.19
C TRP A 243 -15.75 3.02 -4.78
N LEU A 244 -14.60 3.25 -5.42
CA LEU A 244 -13.77 4.44 -5.16
C LEU A 244 -14.54 5.74 -5.42
N ARG A 245 -15.29 5.79 -6.53
CA ARG A 245 -16.11 6.93 -6.91
C ARG A 245 -17.27 7.18 -5.94
N GLU A 246 -18.04 6.16 -5.59
CA GLU A 246 -19.29 6.31 -4.84
C GLU A 246 -19.06 6.32 -3.33
N LYS A 247 -18.18 5.46 -2.80
CA LYS A 247 -17.96 5.33 -1.35
C LYS A 247 -16.96 6.35 -0.81
N PHE A 248 -15.90 6.65 -1.55
CA PHE A 248 -14.88 7.62 -1.12
C PHE A 248 -14.97 8.96 -1.85
N HIS A 249 -15.95 9.12 -2.74
CA HIS A 249 -16.16 10.35 -3.52
C HIS A 249 -14.91 10.77 -4.31
N TRP A 250 -14.10 9.79 -4.75
CA TRP A 250 -13.01 10.08 -5.67
C TRP A 250 -13.60 10.55 -7.00
N GLN A 251 -13.15 11.72 -7.46
CA GLN A 251 -13.68 12.33 -8.68
C GLN A 251 -13.07 11.62 -9.90
N LEU A 252 -13.84 10.70 -10.49
CA LEU A 252 -13.46 10.01 -11.72
C LEU A 252 -13.48 10.99 -12.90
N ALA A 253 -12.41 10.97 -13.70
CA ALA A 253 -12.24 11.81 -14.89
C ALA A 253 -12.31 10.98 -16.18
N ALA A 254 -11.75 9.77 -16.18
CA ALA A 254 -11.84 8.86 -17.32
C ALA A 254 -11.61 7.39 -16.94
N ILE A 255 -12.07 6.48 -17.79
CA ILE A 255 -11.65 5.08 -17.81
C ILE A 255 -11.21 4.74 -19.23
N ILE A 256 -10.00 4.20 -19.37
CA ILE A 256 -9.49 3.66 -20.64
C ILE A 256 -9.34 2.14 -20.51
N HIS A 257 -9.95 1.40 -21.44
CA HIS A 257 -9.58 0.02 -21.70
C HIS A 257 -8.31 0.00 -22.54
N THR A 258 -7.23 -0.58 -22.02
CA THR A 258 -5.89 -0.51 -22.64
C THR A 258 -5.73 -1.35 -23.92
N GLY A 259 -6.74 -2.12 -24.29
CA GLY A 259 -6.72 -3.06 -25.43
C GLY A 259 -6.34 -4.49 -25.03
N ASN A 260 -6.15 -4.77 -23.74
CA ASN A 260 -5.91 -6.12 -23.26
C ASN A 260 -6.65 -6.39 -21.94
N LYS A 261 -5.91 -6.52 -20.85
CA LYS A 261 -6.43 -6.92 -19.53
C LYS A 261 -6.53 -5.75 -18.54
N SER A 262 -5.94 -4.60 -18.87
CA SER A 262 -5.83 -3.50 -17.93
C SER A 262 -6.86 -2.41 -18.19
N LEU A 263 -7.38 -1.83 -17.11
CA LEU A 263 -8.11 -0.57 -17.12
C LEU A 263 -7.23 0.52 -16.51
N HIS A 264 -7.12 1.65 -17.18
CA HIS A 264 -6.58 2.87 -16.59
C HIS A 264 -7.74 3.73 -16.09
N ALA A 265 -7.90 3.84 -14.77
CA ALA A 265 -8.87 4.75 -14.18
C ALA A 265 -8.18 6.05 -13.79
N TRP A 266 -8.59 7.15 -14.43
CA TRP A 266 -8.09 8.48 -14.17
C TRP A 266 -8.99 9.16 -13.16
N PHE A 267 -8.45 9.45 -11.98
CA PHE A 267 -9.12 10.24 -10.95
C PHE A 267 -8.44 11.59 -10.84
N HIS A 268 -9.19 12.64 -10.48
CA HIS A 268 -8.57 13.86 -9.97
C HIS A 268 -7.69 13.48 -8.77
N THR A 269 -6.45 13.99 -8.75
CA THR A 269 -5.46 13.59 -7.76
C THR A 269 -5.94 13.91 -6.34
N PRO A 270 -6.17 12.90 -5.48
CA PRO A 270 -6.48 13.13 -4.08
C PRO A 270 -5.22 13.57 -3.33
N SER A 271 -5.34 13.84 -2.02
CA SER A 271 -4.19 14.21 -1.20
C SER A 271 -3.12 13.10 -1.18
N LEU A 272 -1.87 13.48 -0.94
CA LEU A 272 -0.77 12.50 -0.84
C LEU A 272 -1.01 11.47 0.27
N GLU A 273 -1.64 11.87 1.37
CA GLU A 273 -2.00 10.97 2.47
C GLU A 273 -2.96 9.87 1.99
N VAL A 274 -3.98 10.23 1.21
CA VAL A 274 -4.94 9.30 0.63
C VAL A 274 -4.27 8.35 -0.36
N LEU A 275 -3.37 8.86 -1.21
CA LEU A 275 -2.59 8.02 -2.12
C LEU A 275 -1.67 7.05 -1.37
N ASP A 276 -1.01 7.53 -0.32
CA ASP A 276 -0.11 6.72 0.49
C ASP A 276 -0.87 5.64 1.27
N SER A 277 -2.09 5.92 1.74
CA SER A 277 -2.94 4.93 2.40
C SER A 277 -3.35 3.79 1.46
N LEU A 278 -3.56 4.09 0.17
CA LEU A 278 -3.93 3.09 -0.85
C LEU A 278 -2.76 2.18 -1.23
N LYS A 279 -1.51 2.66 -1.23
CA LYS A 279 -0.33 1.89 -1.72
C LYS A 279 -0.16 0.52 -1.07
N ILE A 280 -0.53 0.38 0.20
CA ILE A 280 -0.37 -0.89 0.94
C ILE A 280 -1.35 -1.95 0.44
N THR A 281 -2.59 -1.56 0.18
CA THR A 281 -3.71 -2.45 -0.19
C THR A 281 -3.92 -2.55 -1.70
N ALA A 282 -3.36 -1.63 -2.48
CA ALA A 282 -3.47 -1.54 -3.93
C ALA A 282 -3.29 -2.89 -4.66
N PRO A 283 -2.23 -3.70 -4.40
CA PRO A 283 -2.08 -4.97 -5.09
C PRO A 283 -3.24 -5.93 -4.80
N SER A 284 -3.72 -5.98 -3.55
CA SER A 284 -4.88 -6.79 -3.18
C SER A 284 -6.18 -6.27 -3.79
N LEU A 285 -6.25 -5.01 -4.19
CA LEU A 285 -7.37 -4.42 -4.95
C LEU A 285 -7.13 -4.44 -6.46
N GLY A 286 -6.08 -5.12 -6.93
CA GLY A 286 -5.83 -5.27 -8.36
C GLY A 286 -5.15 -4.09 -9.03
N ILE A 287 -4.64 -3.14 -8.25
CA ILE A 287 -4.01 -1.90 -8.70
C ILE A 287 -2.48 -2.04 -8.62
N ASP A 288 -1.77 -1.63 -9.68
CA ASP A 288 -0.31 -1.52 -9.64
C ASP A 288 0.14 -0.39 -8.70
N ALA A 289 0.58 -0.77 -7.50
CA ALA A 289 1.08 0.15 -6.48
C ALA A 289 2.33 0.94 -6.92
N GLY A 290 3.08 0.44 -7.91
CA GLY A 290 4.27 1.09 -8.45
C GLY A 290 3.97 2.42 -9.13
N LEU A 291 2.74 2.60 -9.64
CA LEU A 291 2.33 3.78 -10.41
C LEU A 291 1.62 4.83 -9.57
N ILE A 292 1.20 4.48 -8.34
CA ILE A 292 0.46 5.38 -7.45
C ILE A 292 1.35 6.55 -7.04
N GLY A 293 0.91 7.76 -7.37
CA GLY A 293 1.65 9.00 -7.10
C GLY A 293 2.89 9.18 -7.98
N ARG A 294 2.93 8.56 -9.16
CA ARG A 294 3.98 8.72 -10.19
C ARG A 294 3.46 9.53 -11.37
N PRO A 295 3.35 10.86 -11.26
CA PRO A 295 2.82 11.70 -12.34
C PRO A 295 3.65 11.63 -13.63
N GLU A 296 4.92 11.23 -13.55
CA GLU A 296 5.82 11.05 -14.67
C GLU A 296 5.60 9.74 -15.46
N HIS A 297 4.79 8.82 -14.93
CA HIS A 297 4.60 7.52 -15.55
C HIS A 297 3.78 7.64 -16.84
N PRO A 298 4.25 7.08 -17.97
CA PRO A 298 3.49 7.06 -19.21
C PRO A 298 2.26 6.15 -19.10
N CYS A 299 1.09 6.66 -19.49
CA CYS A 299 -0.18 5.97 -19.57
C CYS A 299 -0.68 5.96 -21.02
N ARG A 300 -1.34 4.87 -21.42
CA ARG A 300 -1.83 4.67 -22.79
C ARG A 300 -2.96 5.65 -23.13
N LEU A 301 -2.86 6.25 -24.31
CA LEU A 301 -3.92 7.06 -24.91
C LEU A 301 -4.95 6.18 -25.64
N PRO A 302 -6.20 6.62 -25.85
CA PRO A 302 -7.17 5.89 -26.68
C PRO A 302 -6.74 5.88 -28.16
N GLY A 303 -7.30 4.95 -28.93
CA GLY A 303 -7.03 4.80 -30.36
C GLY A 303 -5.70 4.10 -30.68
N GLN A 304 -4.99 3.56 -29.69
CA GLN A 304 -3.64 3.02 -29.86
C GLN A 304 -3.65 1.49 -29.87
N LEU A 305 -2.96 0.88 -30.82
CA LEU A 305 -2.83 -0.57 -30.88
C LEU A 305 -2.03 -1.10 -29.68
N HIS A 306 -2.56 -2.12 -29.03
CA HIS A 306 -1.86 -2.85 -27.99
C HIS A 306 -0.93 -3.89 -28.63
N GLU A 307 0.37 -3.79 -28.35
CA GLU A 307 1.42 -4.58 -29.02
C GLU A 307 1.20 -6.10 -28.98
N LYS A 308 0.64 -6.63 -27.89
CA LYS A 308 0.44 -8.08 -27.72
C LYS A 308 -0.84 -8.64 -28.32
N THR A 309 -1.87 -7.81 -28.46
CA THR A 309 -3.23 -8.26 -28.80
C THR A 309 -3.72 -7.68 -30.12
N SER A 310 -3.03 -6.68 -30.66
CA SER A 310 -3.45 -5.87 -31.81
C SER A 310 -4.84 -5.25 -31.66
N LYS A 311 -5.40 -5.23 -30.46
CA LYS A 311 -6.65 -4.55 -30.15
C LYS A 311 -6.34 -3.10 -29.79
N THR A 312 -7.22 -2.20 -30.19
CA THR A 312 -7.09 -0.77 -29.92
C THR A 312 -7.52 -0.44 -28.50
N SER A 313 -6.78 0.43 -27.83
CA SER A 313 -7.24 1.07 -26.59
C SER A 313 -8.43 1.97 -26.87
N ARG A 314 -9.38 2.05 -25.93
CA ARG A 314 -10.59 2.85 -26.09
C ARG A 314 -11.06 3.44 -24.77
N VAL A 315 -11.70 4.58 -24.86
CA VAL A 315 -12.43 5.20 -23.74
C VAL A 315 -13.63 4.32 -23.39
N LEU A 316 -13.86 4.10 -22.09
CA LEU A 316 -15.05 3.45 -21.55
C LEU A 316 -15.95 4.42 -20.78
N TRP A 317 -15.37 5.47 -20.22
CA TRP A 317 -16.07 6.48 -19.45
C TRP A 317 -15.25 7.78 -19.52
N LEU A 318 -15.90 8.93 -19.72
CA LEU A 318 -15.20 10.22 -19.81
C LEU A 318 -16.07 11.38 -19.30
N GLN A 319 -15.54 12.11 -18.32
CA GLN A 319 -16.13 13.33 -17.78
C GLN A 319 -15.72 14.53 -18.64
N TYR A 320 -16.62 15.49 -18.86
CA TYR A 320 -16.24 16.80 -19.39
C TYR A 320 -15.32 17.52 -18.41
N HIS A 321 -14.36 18.30 -18.89
CA HIS A 321 -13.70 19.29 -18.04
C HIS A 321 -14.79 20.24 -17.50
N SER A 322 -15.19 20.07 -16.25
CA SER A 322 -16.02 21.06 -15.58
C SER A 322 -15.09 22.22 -15.24
N VAL A 323 -14.99 23.19 -16.15
CA VAL A 323 -14.63 24.55 -15.74
C VAL A 323 -15.83 25.03 -14.94
N ASP A 324 -15.87 24.73 -13.64
CA ASP A 324 -16.78 25.41 -12.74
C ASP A 324 -16.04 26.67 -12.26
N PRO A 325 -16.30 27.85 -12.83
CA PRO A 325 -15.60 29.08 -12.47
C PRO A 325 -15.88 29.53 -11.03
N ASP A 326 -16.88 28.95 -10.36
CA ASP A 326 -17.36 29.39 -9.04
C ASP A 326 -17.04 28.41 -7.89
N LEU A 327 -16.22 27.37 -8.12
CA LEU A 327 -15.74 26.49 -7.05
C LEU A 327 -14.29 26.83 -6.64
N PRO A 328 -14.08 27.80 -5.73
CA PRO A 328 -12.78 27.98 -5.11
C PRO A 328 -12.47 26.74 -4.27
N GLY A 329 -11.48 25.96 -4.72
CA GLY A 329 -10.66 25.03 -3.94
C GLY A 329 -11.21 24.55 -2.60
N LYS A 330 -12.43 24.01 -2.56
CA LYS A 330 -12.86 23.21 -1.43
C LYS A 330 -12.03 21.95 -1.54
N SER A 331 -11.00 21.82 -0.68
CA SER A 331 -10.39 20.52 -0.44
C SER A 331 -11.55 19.59 -0.11
N SER A 332 -11.88 18.68 -1.03
CA SER A 332 -12.78 17.59 -0.68
C SER A 332 -12.12 16.91 0.51
N ASN A 333 -12.82 16.85 1.64
CA ASN A 333 -12.45 15.96 2.73
C ASN A 333 -12.62 14.54 2.17
N THR A 334 -11.63 14.08 1.41
CA THR A 334 -11.56 12.74 0.85
C THR A 334 -11.10 11.85 1.98
N THR A 335 -12.00 11.01 2.47
CA THR A 335 -11.71 10.04 3.53
C THR A 335 -10.59 9.09 3.07
N SER A 336 -9.59 8.89 3.93
CA SER A 336 -8.53 7.90 3.72
C SER A 336 -9.14 6.52 3.49
N ILE A 337 -8.58 5.75 2.54
CA ILE A 337 -9.02 4.36 2.31
C ILE A 337 -8.43 3.51 3.44
N ILE A 338 -9.12 3.45 4.58
CA ILE A 338 -8.79 2.53 5.67
C ILE A 338 -9.66 1.31 5.52
N VAL A 339 -9.14 0.29 4.84
CA VAL A 339 -9.77 -1.04 4.82
C VAL A 339 -9.45 -1.71 6.16
N GLY A 340 -10.26 -1.41 7.19
CA GLY A 340 -10.08 -1.91 8.54
C GLY A 340 -11.34 -1.80 9.39
N THR A 341 -12.05 -2.93 9.53
CA THR A 341 -13.11 -3.35 10.49
C THR A 341 -14.24 -2.39 10.91
N ALA A 342 -14.03 -1.09 11.08
CA ALA A 342 -15.01 -0.19 11.70
C ALA A 342 -16.04 0.38 10.70
N GLU A 343 -15.70 0.53 9.42
CA GLU A 343 -16.60 1.19 8.44
C GLU A 343 -17.51 0.25 7.64
N LEU A 344 -17.39 -1.07 7.85
CA LEU A 344 -18.27 -2.08 7.24
C LEU A 344 -19.44 -2.50 8.14
N GLU A 345 -19.51 -2.02 9.39
CA GLU A 345 -20.63 -2.32 10.31
C GLU A 345 -21.77 -1.29 10.26
N ALA A 346 -21.60 -0.17 9.54
CA ALA A 346 -22.68 0.80 9.34
C ALA A 346 -23.60 0.35 8.20
N GLY A 347 -24.47 -0.63 8.49
CA GLY A 347 -25.65 -0.92 7.68
C GLY A 347 -26.62 0.28 7.66
N PRO A 348 -27.53 0.35 6.68
CA PRO A 348 -28.50 1.44 6.60
C PRO A 348 -29.42 1.40 7.82
N SER A 349 -29.29 2.41 8.68
CA SER A 349 -30.31 2.73 9.69
C SER A 349 -31.44 3.44 8.97
N ASP A 350 -32.36 2.65 8.40
CA ASP A 350 -33.68 3.17 8.04
C ASP A 350 -34.46 3.55 9.31
N ALA A 351 -34.89 4.81 9.34
CA ALA A 351 -36.24 5.29 9.65
C ALA A 351 -36.29 6.45 10.67
N PRO A 352 -37.32 7.32 10.61
CA PRO A 352 -38.27 7.61 9.51
C PRO A 352 -38.07 8.99 8.86
#